data_AF-A0A6A6MM65-F1
#
_entry.id   AF-A0A6A6MM65-F1
#
_cell.length_a   1.000
_cell.length_b   1.000
_cell.length_c   1.000
_cell.angle_alpha   90.00
_cell.angle_beta   90.00
_cell.angle_gamma   90.00
#
_symmetry.space_group_name_H-M   'P 1'
#
loop_
_entity.id
_entity.type
_entity.pdbx_description
1 polymer ?
#
loop_
_entity_poly.entity_id
_entity_poly.type
_entity_poly.pdbx_seq_one_letter_code
_entity_poly.pdbx_strand_id
1 'polypeptide(L)'
;MQLRPTIEFRNATDVIWQIPDLAKAVIFLAHGCNGRAVNFWDRSPSCPNCVGLPEERLLVLHALVHKFAVLTISSMGSLRFSSIIIMIAEGIFDQMDVTENYPPTLFVHMPKDLYRQQKISEFIEVLKNKGIDVAEVECLEFPLSPFFLADRIPGLNQTVSAKLFKLFGDKGFIDRKGYMMKDGRATHWKEALHETKEIVLDKNLVQHVQEELNLAFAYHEMTSLQSEQFFKWFESHMK
;
A
#
# COMPACT_ATOMS: atom_id res chain seq x y z
N MET A 1 -2.54 1.54 17.29
CA MET A 1 -1.11 1.30 17.62
C MET A 1 -0.30 2.46 17.07
N GLN A 2 0.67 2.99 17.83
CA GLN A 2 1.56 4.06 17.37
C GLN A 2 2.88 3.43 16.90
N LEU A 3 3.32 3.76 15.68
CA LEU A 3 4.60 3.27 15.17
C LEU A 3 5.75 3.99 15.87
N ARG A 4 6.75 3.23 16.32
CA ARG A 4 7.94 3.71 17.01
C ARG A 4 9.17 3.01 16.41
N PRO A 5 9.55 3.37 15.17
CA PRO A 5 10.66 2.71 14.52
C PRO A 5 12.00 3.06 15.16
N THR A 6 12.93 2.13 15.03
CA THR A 6 14.36 2.40 15.08
C THR A 6 14.82 2.82 13.70
N ILE A 7 15.71 3.82 13.64
CA ILE A 7 16.26 4.34 12.39
C ILE A 7 17.77 4.28 12.48
N GLU A 8 18.38 3.85 11.38
CA GLU A 8 19.82 3.92 11.19
C GLU A 8 20.13 4.34 9.75
N PHE A 9 21.21 5.10 9.58
CA PHE A 9 21.72 5.45 8.27
C PHE A 9 22.96 4.59 7.98
N ARG A 10 22.87 3.72 6.96
CA ARG A 10 23.98 2.84 6.55
C ARG A 10 24.17 2.90 5.05
N ASN A 11 25.43 3.01 4.60
CA ASN A 11 25.80 2.97 3.19
C ASN A 11 24.97 3.91 2.29
N ALA A 12 24.76 5.14 2.75
CA ALA A 12 23.92 6.15 2.08
C ALA A 12 22.42 5.83 1.98
N THR A 13 21.93 4.87 2.76
CA THR A 13 20.52 4.43 2.76
C THR A 13 19.93 4.48 4.17
N ASP A 14 18.67 4.91 4.26
CA ASP A 14 17.85 4.80 5.47
C ASP A 14 17.44 3.33 5.70
N VAL A 15 17.74 2.82 6.88
CA VAL A 15 17.30 1.53 7.40
C VAL A 15 16.31 1.83 8.52
N ILE A 16 15.04 1.48 8.33
CA ILE A 16 13.99 1.75 9.31
C ILE A 16 13.27 0.44 9.64
N TRP A 17 13.17 0.12 10.94
CA TRP A 17 12.58 -1.12 11.39
C TRP A 17 11.85 -1.01 12.73
N GLN A 18 10.94 -1.95 12.98
CA GLN A 18 10.32 -2.17 14.28
C GLN A 18 10.12 -3.67 14.50
N ILE A 19 10.46 -4.13 15.71
CA ILE A 19 10.35 -5.53 16.12
C ILE A 19 9.22 -5.64 17.14
N PRO A 20 8.19 -6.47 16.90
CA PRO A 20 7.16 -6.73 17.89
C PRO A 20 7.64 -7.75 18.93
N ASP A 21 6.99 -7.80 20.10
CA ASP A 21 7.23 -8.87 21.06
C ASP A 21 6.90 -10.24 20.46
N LEU A 22 7.80 -11.21 20.63
CA LEU A 22 7.71 -12.58 20.10
C LEU A 22 7.60 -12.61 18.56
N ALA A 23 8.56 -11.99 17.88
CA ALA A 23 8.57 -11.96 16.42
C ALA A 23 8.70 -13.37 15.81
N LYS A 24 7.82 -13.71 14.86
CA LYS A 24 7.77 -14.99 14.14
C LYS A 24 8.78 -15.05 12.99
N ALA A 25 8.91 -13.95 12.25
CA ALA A 25 9.80 -13.81 11.10
C ALA A 25 10.09 -12.33 10.79
N VAL A 26 10.98 -12.07 9.83
CA VAL A 26 11.25 -10.72 9.29
C VAL A 26 10.51 -10.55 7.97
N ILE A 27 9.78 -9.45 7.83
CA ILE A 27 9.21 -8.98 6.56
C ILE A 27 10.01 -7.80 6.05
N PHE A 28 10.47 -7.92 4.81
CA PHE A 28 11.06 -6.82 4.06
C PHE A 28 9.98 -6.15 3.21
N LEU A 29 9.79 -4.84 3.39
CA LEU A 29 8.89 -4.02 2.58
C LEU A 29 9.72 -3.13 1.65
N ALA A 30 9.57 -3.35 0.34
CA ALA A 30 10.14 -2.50 -0.70
C ALA A 30 9.12 -1.45 -1.12
N HIS A 31 9.55 -0.21 -1.29
CA HIS A 31 8.67 0.85 -1.80
C HIS A 31 8.49 0.72 -3.32
N GLY A 32 7.37 1.22 -3.83
CA GLY A 32 7.14 1.38 -5.27
C GLY A 32 7.98 2.52 -5.88
N CYS A 33 7.79 2.77 -7.18
CA CYS A 33 8.45 3.88 -7.87
C CYS A 33 8.14 5.21 -7.19
N ASN A 34 9.14 6.08 -7.03
CA ASN A 34 9.04 7.38 -6.35
C ASN A 34 8.68 7.33 -4.85
N GLY A 35 8.51 6.14 -4.29
CA GLY A 35 8.34 5.93 -2.85
C GLY A 35 9.68 6.02 -2.09
N ARG A 36 9.60 6.07 -0.76
CA ARG A 36 10.76 6.06 0.14
C ARG A 36 10.45 5.24 1.39
N ALA A 37 11.47 4.72 2.06
CA ALA A 37 11.30 3.96 3.32
C ALA A 37 10.54 4.78 4.39
N VAL A 38 10.77 6.08 4.46
CA VAL A 38 10.11 7.01 5.39
C VAL A 38 8.59 7.14 5.21
N ASN A 39 8.04 6.68 4.07
CA ASN A 39 6.60 6.71 3.81
C ASN A 39 5.83 5.72 4.71
N PHE A 40 6.46 4.61 5.10
CA PHE A 40 5.85 3.52 5.87
C PHE A 40 5.65 3.82 7.35
N TRP A 41 6.22 4.91 7.85
CA TRP A 41 6.37 5.15 9.28
C TRP A 41 5.77 6.50 9.69
N ASP A 42 5.21 6.55 10.90
CA ASP A 42 4.62 7.79 11.43
C ASP A 42 5.69 8.83 11.76
N ARG A 43 5.38 10.10 11.46
CA ARG A 43 6.20 11.22 11.92
C ARG A 43 6.30 11.22 13.45
N SER A 44 7.53 11.29 13.96
CA SER A 44 7.81 11.22 15.39
C SER A 44 9.11 11.96 15.73
N PRO A 45 9.41 12.21 17.02
CA PRO A 45 10.70 12.78 17.41
C PRO A 45 11.90 11.92 16.97
N SER A 46 11.75 10.59 16.93
CA SER A 46 12.79 9.70 16.42
C SER A 46 12.85 9.68 14.89
N CYS A 47 11.74 9.91 14.19
CA CYS A 47 11.68 10.05 12.73
C CYS A 47 11.03 11.38 12.28
N PRO A 48 11.74 12.52 12.32
CA PRO A 48 11.14 13.81 11.97
C PRO A 48 10.79 13.94 10.48
N ASN A 49 11.41 13.12 9.62
CA ASN A 49 11.22 13.10 8.18
C ASN A 49 10.26 11.99 7.71
N CYS A 50 9.74 11.18 8.64
CA CYS A 50 8.72 10.19 8.34
C CYS A 50 7.40 10.86 7.90
N VAL A 51 6.72 10.23 6.95
CA VAL A 51 5.50 10.77 6.33
C VAL A 51 4.27 10.05 6.85
N GLY A 52 4.28 8.71 6.88
CA GLY A 52 3.17 7.90 7.37
C GLY A 52 2.00 7.85 6.39
N LEU A 53 2.30 7.58 5.11
CA LEU A 53 1.30 7.42 4.07
C LEU A 53 0.32 6.30 4.43
N PRO A 54 -1.01 6.49 4.28
CA PRO A 54 -1.99 5.57 4.85
C PRO A 54 -1.78 4.11 4.44
N GLU A 55 -1.42 3.88 3.18
CA GLU A 55 -1.32 2.55 2.59
C GLU A 55 -0.06 1.82 3.05
N GLU A 56 1.09 2.46 2.91
CA GLU A 56 2.37 1.92 3.38
C GLU A 56 2.35 1.69 4.90
N ARG A 57 1.82 2.65 5.65
CA ARG A 57 1.71 2.58 7.10
C ARG A 57 0.86 1.41 7.56
N LEU A 58 -0.26 1.14 6.89
CA LEU A 58 -1.15 0.03 7.26
C LEU A 58 -0.48 -1.34 7.06
N LEU A 59 0.38 -1.49 6.05
CA LEU A 59 1.17 -2.72 5.88
C LEU A 59 2.09 -2.95 7.09
N VAL A 60 2.76 -1.92 7.59
CA VAL A 60 3.60 -2.01 8.79
C VAL A 60 2.77 -2.36 10.01
N LEU A 61 1.64 -1.67 10.22
CA LEU A 61 0.77 -1.91 11.37
C LEU A 61 0.26 -3.35 11.39
N HIS A 62 -0.22 -3.85 10.27
CA HIS A 62 -0.73 -5.21 10.18
C HIS A 62 0.37 -6.27 10.33
N ALA A 63 1.56 -6.03 9.78
CA ALA A 63 2.70 -6.92 9.97
C ALA A 63 3.10 -7.04 11.45
N LEU A 64 3.15 -5.92 12.17
CA LEU A 64 3.45 -5.89 13.60
C LEU A 64 2.36 -6.60 14.45
N VAL A 65 1.09 -6.41 14.11
CA VAL A 65 -0.04 -7.11 14.77
C VAL A 65 0.07 -8.62 14.57
N HIS A 66 0.47 -9.07 13.38
CA HIS A 66 0.69 -10.48 13.03
C HIS A 66 2.04 -11.04 13.53
N LYS A 67 2.80 -10.25 14.29
CA LYS A 67 4.09 -10.60 14.91
C LYS A 67 5.25 -10.78 13.92
N PHE A 68 5.27 -10.02 12.83
CA PHE A 68 6.43 -9.92 11.96
C PHE A 68 7.30 -8.70 12.33
N ALA A 69 8.61 -8.89 12.41
CA ALA A 69 9.55 -7.79 12.46
C ALA A 69 9.61 -7.11 11.09
N VAL A 70 9.38 -5.81 11.03
CA VAL A 70 9.27 -5.08 9.76
C VAL A 70 10.58 -4.36 9.49
N LEU A 71 11.16 -4.61 8.32
CA LEU A 71 12.37 -3.95 7.82
C LEU A 71 12.05 -3.24 6.49
N THR A 72 12.39 -1.95 6.42
CA THR A 72 12.36 -1.16 5.18
C THR A 72 13.78 -0.69 4.87
N ILE A 73 14.32 -1.11 3.71
CA ILE A 73 15.66 -0.75 3.20
C ILE A 73 15.61 -0.54 1.69
N SER A 74 16.46 0.34 1.17
CA SER A 74 16.78 0.39 -0.27
C SER A 74 17.99 -0.54 -0.50
N SER A 75 17.83 -1.64 -1.25
CA SER A 75 18.86 -2.69 -1.37
C SER A 75 19.30 -2.94 -2.82
N MET A 76 20.59 -3.24 -3.00
CA MET A 76 21.20 -3.74 -4.24
C MET A 76 21.76 -5.17 -4.10
N GLY A 77 21.49 -5.87 -2.99
CA GLY A 77 22.04 -7.21 -2.70
C GLY A 77 21.12 -8.37 -3.13
N SER A 78 21.70 -9.57 -3.28
CA SER A 78 20.94 -10.82 -3.48
C SER A 78 20.40 -11.35 -2.15
N LEU A 79 19.10 -11.62 -2.09
CA LEU A 79 18.41 -12.17 -0.93
C LEU A 79 17.64 -13.43 -1.34
N ARG A 80 17.54 -14.41 -0.44
CA ARG A 80 16.61 -15.55 -0.58
C ARG A 80 15.42 -15.31 0.34
N PHE A 81 14.23 -15.37 -0.22
CA PHE A 81 12.98 -15.21 0.51
C PHE A 81 12.29 -16.58 0.68
N SER A 82 11.59 -16.77 1.80
CA SER A 82 10.75 -17.96 2.01
C SER A 82 9.44 -17.90 1.22
N SER A 83 8.94 -16.69 0.97
CA SER A 83 7.75 -16.39 0.17
C SER A 83 7.79 -14.90 -0.24
N ILE A 84 7.13 -14.57 -1.35
CA ILE A 84 7.09 -13.23 -1.94
C ILE A 84 5.64 -12.81 -2.15
N ILE A 85 5.38 -11.51 -2.00
CA ILE A 85 4.17 -10.86 -2.47
C ILE A 85 4.58 -9.75 -3.43
N ILE A 86 4.03 -9.78 -4.65
CA ILE A 86 4.26 -8.76 -5.67
C ILE A 86 2.99 -7.92 -5.77
N MET A 87 3.10 -6.65 -5.36
CA MET A 87 1.98 -5.72 -5.28
C MET A 87 2.01 -4.77 -6.48
N ILE A 88 0.90 -4.69 -7.22
CA ILE A 88 0.70 -3.73 -8.33
C ILE A 88 1.75 -3.87 -9.46
N ALA A 89 2.45 -5.00 -9.52
CA ALA A 89 3.49 -5.27 -10.49
C ALA A 89 3.35 -6.67 -11.11
N GLU A 90 3.86 -6.83 -12.34
CA GLU A 90 3.87 -8.14 -13.00
C GLU A 90 5.14 -8.95 -12.71
N GLY A 91 6.18 -8.32 -12.18
CA GLY A 91 7.51 -8.93 -12.07
C GLY A 91 8.23 -8.98 -13.42
N ILE A 92 9.43 -9.57 -13.45
CA ILE A 92 10.29 -9.64 -14.66
C ILE A 92 10.60 -11.08 -15.03
N PHE A 93 9.60 -11.95 -14.92
CA PHE A 93 9.73 -13.41 -15.07
C PHE A 93 10.13 -13.85 -16.49
N ASP A 94 10.02 -12.96 -17.47
CA ASP A 94 10.51 -13.11 -18.84
C ASP A 94 12.03 -12.81 -18.98
N GLN A 95 12.60 -12.11 -18.01
CA GLN A 95 13.99 -11.64 -18.00
C GLN A 95 14.86 -12.32 -16.93
N MET A 96 14.30 -13.28 -16.20
CA MET A 96 15.01 -13.99 -15.14
C MET A 96 14.85 -15.51 -15.25
N ASP A 97 15.87 -16.24 -14.81
CA ASP A 97 15.79 -17.69 -14.71
C ASP A 97 15.03 -18.10 -13.45
N VAL A 98 13.76 -18.43 -13.63
CA VAL A 98 12.93 -18.99 -12.57
C VAL A 98 13.19 -20.49 -12.48
N THR A 99 13.84 -20.91 -11.40
CA THR A 99 14.07 -22.33 -11.07
C THR A 99 12.98 -22.85 -10.14
N GLU A 100 12.89 -24.17 -9.97
CA GLU A 100 11.97 -24.83 -9.01
C GLU A 100 12.15 -24.37 -7.55
N ASN A 101 13.29 -23.74 -7.23
CA ASN A 101 13.59 -23.19 -5.91
C ASN A 101 13.14 -21.73 -5.74
N TYR A 102 12.42 -21.17 -6.72
CA TYR A 102 11.85 -19.84 -6.61
C TYR A 102 10.79 -19.80 -5.50
N PRO A 103 10.74 -18.75 -4.67
CA PRO A 103 9.79 -18.71 -3.56
C PRO A 103 8.33 -18.69 -4.03
N PRO A 104 7.42 -19.29 -3.24
CA PRO A 104 5.98 -19.10 -3.40
C PRO A 104 5.63 -17.62 -3.56
N THR A 105 4.84 -17.30 -4.57
CA THR A 105 4.56 -15.91 -4.96
C THR A 105 3.07 -15.61 -4.95
N LEU A 106 2.66 -14.57 -4.21
CA LEU A 106 1.31 -14.01 -4.28
C LEU A 106 1.32 -12.75 -5.12
N PHE A 107 0.48 -12.68 -6.16
CA PHE A 107 0.22 -11.44 -6.86
C PHE A 107 -0.92 -10.68 -6.18
N VAL A 108 -0.75 -9.38 -5.99
CA VAL A 108 -1.81 -8.52 -5.47
C VAL A 108 -1.99 -7.37 -6.42
N HIS A 109 -3.13 -7.31 -7.10
CA HIS A 109 -3.33 -6.37 -8.19
C HIS A 109 -4.75 -5.81 -8.23
N MET A 110 -4.92 -4.77 -9.04
CA MET A 110 -6.22 -4.15 -9.27
C MET A 110 -6.68 -4.55 -10.67
N PRO A 111 -7.77 -5.34 -10.82
CA PRO A 111 -8.18 -5.87 -12.12
C PRO A 111 -8.68 -4.78 -13.08
N LYS A 112 -8.94 -3.55 -12.61
CA LYS A 112 -9.23 -2.40 -13.48
C LYS A 112 -8.03 -2.06 -14.39
N ASP A 113 -6.81 -2.39 -13.98
CA ASP A 113 -5.63 -2.33 -14.84
C ASP A 113 -5.53 -3.59 -15.71
N LEU A 114 -6.21 -3.56 -16.85
CA LEU A 114 -6.32 -4.71 -17.75
C LEU A 114 -4.97 -5.17 -18.31
N TYR A 115 -4.03 -4.25 -18.54
CA TYR A 115 -2.70 -4.61 -19.01
C TYR A 115 -1.97 -5.44 -17.95
N ARG A 116 -1.97 -4.94 -16.70
CA ARG A 116 -1.32 -5.62 -15.59
C ARG A 116 -2.00 -6.95 -15.27
N GLN A 117 -3.33 -6.98 -15.28
CA GLN A 117 -4.12 -8.19 -15.08
C GLN A 117 -3.72 -9.27 -16.09
N GLN A 118 -3.66 -8.94 -17.39
CA GLN A 118 -3.26 -9.87 -18.44
C GLN A 118 -1.84 -10.42 -18.19
N LYS A 119 -0.88 -9.55 -17.88
CA LYS A 119 0.51 -9.96 -17.59
C LYS A 119 0.63 -10.84 -16.36
N ILE A 120 -0.11 -10.54 -15.30
CA ILE A 120 -0.14 -11.37 -14.10
C ILE A 120 -0.72 -12.75 -14.43
N SER A 121 -1.84 -12.82 -15.17
CA SER A 121 -2.41 -14.11 -15.60
C SER A 121 -1.41 -14.94 -16.41
N GLU A 122 -0.65 -14.32 -17.33
CA GLU A 122 0.42 -15.00 -18.08
C GLU A 122 1.49 -15.57 -17.13
N PHE A 123 2.00 -14.77 -16.19
CA PHE A 123 3.08 -15.19 -15.30
C PHE A 123 2.65 -16.17 -14.20
N ILE A 124 1.39 -16.15 -13.77
CA ILE A 124 0.83 -17.18 -12.90
C ILE A 124 0.95 -18.54 -13.57
N GLU A 125 0.60 -18.66 -14.86
CA GLU A 125 0.73 -19.92 -15.59
C GLU A 125 2.20 -20.34 -15.77
N VAL A 126 3.11 -19.39 -16.01
CA VAL A 126 4.55 -19.67 -16.06
C VAL A 126 5.06 -20.23 -14.73
N LEU A 127 4.69 -19.64 -13.60
CA LEU A 127 5.10 -20.07 -12.27
C LEU A 127 4.52 -21.44 -11.91
N LYS A 128 3.22 -21.68 -12.18
CA LYS A 128 2.58 -22.99 -11.98
C LYS A 128 3.28 -24.09 -12.77
N ASN A 129 3.60 -23.84 -14.04
CA ASN A 129 4.28 -24.81 -14.91
C ASN A 129 5.70 -25.15 -14.43
N LYS A 130 6.31 -24.30 -13.61
CA LYS A 130 7.61 -24.52 -12.96
C LYS A 130 7.49 -25.16 -11.57
N GLY A 131 6.28 -25.54 -11.14
CA GLY A 131 6.02 -26.14 -9.85
C GLY A 131 6.06 -25.15 -8.68
N ILE A 132 5.99 -23.84 -8.96
CA ILE A 132 5.99 -22.80 -7.92
C ILE A 132 4.56 -22.61 -7.42
N ASP A 133 4.39 -22.59 -6.09
CA ASP A 133 3.11 -22.23 -5.48
C ASP A 133 2.82 -20.74 -5.73
N VAL A 134 1.68 -20.46 -6.34
CA VAL A 134 1.32 -19.12 -6.80
C VAL A 134 -0.19 -18.90 -6.69
N ALA A 135 -0.55 -17.72 -6.22
CA ALA A 135 -1.94 -17.28 -6.10
C ALA A 135 -2.07 -15.79 -6.44
N GLU A 136 -3.31 -15.31 -6.52
CA GLU A 136 -3.59 -13.89 -6.69
C GLU A 136 -4.67 -13.38 -5.73
N VAL A 137 -4.62 -12.07 -5.48
CA VAL A 137 -5.61 -11.30 -4.73
C VAL A 137 -5.99 -10.08 -5.54
N GLU A 138 -7.28 -9.96 -5.85
CA GLU A 138 -7.82 -8.81 -6.57
C GLU A 138 -8.30 -7.71 -5.61
N CYS A 139 -7.82 -6.50 -5.84
CA CYS A 139 -8.19 -5.28 -5.14
C CYS A 139 -9.25 -4.54 -5.97
N LEU A 140 -10.52 -4.68 -5.58
CA LEU A 140 -11.64 -4.05 -6.28
C LEU A 140 -11.88 -2.61 -5.81
N GLU A 141 -12.51 -1.82 -6.69
CA GLU A 141 -13.00 -0.49 -6.32
C GLU A 141 -14.09 -0.58 -5.26
N PHE A 142 -14.24 0.48 -4.48
CA PHE A 142 -15.25 0.53 -3.43
C PHE A 142 -15.77 1.96 -3.25
N PRO A 143 -16.98 2.11 -2.71
CA PRO A 143 -17.56 3.43 -2.52
C PRO A 143 -16.94 4.12 -1.30
N LEU A 144 -16.67 5.41 -1.44
CA LEU A 144 -16.36 6.27 -0.30
C LEU A 144 -17.59 6.42 0.59
N SER A 145 -17.35 6.60 1.88
CA SER A 145 -18.36 7.01 2.86
C SER A 145 -17.98 8.37 3.47
N PRO A 146 -18.91 9.08 4.12
CA PRO A 146 -18.61 10.37 4.74
C PRO A 146 -17.45 10.35 5.74
N PHE A 147 -17.20 9.22 6.40
CA PHE A 147 -16.18 9.09 7.44
C PHE A 147 -14.95 8.30 7.00
N PHE A 148 -14.97 7.70 5.80
CA PHE A 148 -13.90 6.84 5.29
C PHE A 148 -12.50 7.45 5.43
N LEU A 149 -12.33 8.71 5.01
CA LEU A 149 -11.02 9.37 5.08
C LEU A 149 -10.56 9.57 6.52
N ALA A 150 -11.46 9.96 7.43
CA ALA A 150 -11.12 10.14 8.85
C ALA A 150 -10.82 8.82 9.56
N ASP A 151 -11.47 7.73 9.15
CA ASP A 151 -11.21 6.40 9.70
C ASP A 151 -9.82 5.87 9.32
N ARG A 152 -9.30 6.31 8.16
CA ARG A 152 -8.03 5.82 7.61
C ARG A 152 -6.84 6.75 7.79
N ILE A 153 -7.07 8.06 7.78
CA ILE A 153 -6.00 9.08 7.85
C ILE A 153 -5.86 9.59 9.29
N PRO A 154 -4.78 9.24 10.01
CA PRO A 154 -4.55 9.75 11.35
C PRO A 154 -4.51 11.28 11.38
N GLY A 155 -5.24 11.88 12.31
CA GLY A 155 -5.30 13.33 12.46
C GLY A 155 -6.29 14.03 11.53
N LEU A 156 -6.94 13.33 10.60
CA LEU A 156 -8.05 13.91 9.83
C LEU A 156 -9.35 13.88 10.64
N ASN A 157 -9.96 15.04 10.80
CA ASN A 157 -11.20 15.20 11.56
C ASN A 157 -12.43 14.66 10.78
N GLN A 158 -13.34 13.96 11.46
CA GLN A 158 -14.58 13.42 10.85
C GLN A 158 -15.47 14.47 10.19
N THR A 159 -15.55 15.69 10.75
CA THR A 159 -16.29 16.80 10.13
C THR A 159 -15.63 17.25 8.83
N VAL A 160 -14.29 17.30 8.78
CA VAL A 160 -13.55 17.62 7.54
C VAL A 160 -13.76 16.51 6.50
N SER A 161 -13.68 15.24 6.90
CA SER A 161 -13.97 14.09 6.02
C SER A 161 -15.38 14.18 5.43
N ALA A 162 -16.40 14.42 6.25
CA ALA A 162 -17.78 14.53 5.78
C ALA A 162 -17.99 15.71 4.82
N LYS A 163 -17.31 16.84 5.06
CA LYS A 163 -17.33 18.00 4.15
C LYS A 163 -16.63 17.69 2.82
N LEU A 164 -15.48 17.00 2.85
CA LEU A 164 -14.79 16.56 1.63
C LEU A 164 -15.65 15.59 0.82
N PHE A 165 -16.28 14.60 1.48
CA PHE A 165 -17.21 13.67 0.84
C PHE A 165 -18.36 14.41 0.14
N LYS A 166 -18.95 15.40 0.81
CA LYS A 166 -19.98 16.25 0.20
C LYS A 166 -19.45 17.03 -1.00
N LEU A 167 -18.29 17.67 -0.88
CA LEU A 167 -17.64 18.38 -1.98
C LEU A 167 -17.44 17.46 -3.21
N PHE A 168 -16.99 16.22 -2.99
CA PHE A 168 -16.78 15.26 -4.07
C PHE A 168 -18.08 14.90 -4.77
N GLY A 169 -19.18 14.72 -4.03
CA GLY A 169 -20.51 14.50 -4.59
C GLY A 169 -21.01 15.71 -5.39
N ASP A 170 -20.92 16.91 -4.80
CA ASP A 170 -21.39 18.16 -5.41
C ASP A 170 -20.64 18.50 -6.72
N LYS A 171 -19.35 18.16 -6.79
CA LYS A 171 -18.51 18.35 -7.98
C LYS A 171 -18.55 17.15 -8.96
N GLY A 172 -19.26 16.08 -8.63
CA GLY A 172 -19.38 14.89 -9.49
C GLY A 172 -18.11 14.05 -9.60
N PHE A 173 -17.22 14.12 -8.61
CA PHE A 173 -16.01 13.29 -8.55
C PHE A 173 -16.34 11.87 -8.06
N ILE A 174 -17.42 11.73 -7.30
CA ILE A 174 -18.03 10.45 -6.95
C ILE A 174 -19.45 10.35 -7.50
N ASP A 175 -19.90 9.14 -7.79
CA ASP A 175 -21.28 8.87 -8.17
C ASP A 175 -22.25 8.90 -6.97
N ARG A 176 -23.54 8.65 -7.22
CA ARG A 176 -24.58 8.63 -6.17
C ARG A 176 -24.38 7.52 -5.14
N LYS A 177 -23.59 6.49 -5.45
CA LYS A 177 -23.27 5.38 -4.56
C LYS A 177 -21.92 5.59 -3.85
N GLY A 178 -21.18 6.64 -4.17
CA GLY A 178 -19.88 6.97 -3.57
C GLY A 178 -18.67 6.46 -4.34
N TYR A 179 -18.84 5.86 -5.53
CA TYR A 179 -17.71 5.36 -6.33
C TYR A 179 -16.99 6.50 -7.05
N MET A 180 -15.67 6.43 -7.07
CA MET A 180 -14.83 7.37 -7.79
C MET A 180 -15.08 7.29 -9.30
N MET A 181 -15.37 8.43 -9.93
CA MET A 181 -15.60 8.52 -11.38
C MET A 181 -14.31 8.48 -12.20
N LYS A 182 -13.18 8.86 -11.58
CA LYS A 182 -11.84 8.89 -12.17
C LYS A 182 -10.81 8.55 -11.09
N ASP A 183 -9.61 8.20 -11.53
CA ASP A 183 -8.43 8.10 -10.68
C ASP A 183 -8.27 9.38 -9.83
N GLY A 184 -8.00 9.23 -8.53
CA GLY A 184 -7.87 10.35 -7.59
C GLY A 184 -6.73 11.32 -7.95
N ARG A 185 -5.70 10.86 -8.69
CA ARG A 185 -4.63 11.68 -9.26
C ARG A 185 -5.09 12.51 -10.45
N ALA A 186 -6.01 11.97 -11.25
CA ALA A 186 -6.58 12.63 -12.42
C ALA A 186 -7.78 13.54 -12.06
N THR A 187 -8.22 13.50 -10.80
CA THR A 187 -9.36 14.27 -10.30
C THR A 187 -8.90 15.63 -9.78
N HIS A 188 -9.54 16.71 -10.24
CA HIS A 188 -9.23 18.10 -9.86
C HIS A 188 -9.85 18.50 -8.51
N TRP A 189 -9.77 17.62 -7.52
CA TRP A 189 -10.39 17.83 -6.21
C TRP A 189 -9.64 18.85 -5.36
N LYS A 190 -8.34 19.04 -5.60
CA LYS A 190 -7.50 20.02 -4.89
C LYS A 190 -7.89 21.45 -5.29
N GLU A 191 -8.17 21.67 -6.55
CA GLU A 191 -8.67 22.93 -7.10
C GLU A 191 -10.06 23.22 -6.53
N ALA A 192 -10.96 22.23 -6.55
CA ALA A 192 -12.29 22.36 -5.96
C ALA A 192 -12.24 22.64 -4.44
N LEU A 193 -11.29 22.03 -3.73
CA LEU A 193 -11.05 22.30 -2.32
C LEU A 193 -10.56 23.73 -2.09
N HIS A 194 -9.63 24.21 -2.91
CA HIS A 194 -9.12 25.58 -2.84
C HIS A 194 -10.22 26.63 -3.09
N GLU A 195 -11.16 26.35 -3.99
CA GLU A 195 -12.35 27.20 -4.22
C GLU A 195 -13.33 27.20 -3.02
N THR A 196 -13.33 26.14 -2.22
CA THR A 196 -14.29 25.92 -1.13
C THR A 196 -13.73 26.40 0.21
N LYS A 197 -13.95 27.68 0.52
CA LYS A 197 -13.40 28.34 1.73
C LYS A 197 -13.84 27.72 3.08
N GLU A 198 -14.90 26.92 3.10
CA GLU A 198 -15.46 26.32 4.33
C GLU A 198 -14.74 25.05 4.79
N ILE A 199 -13.83 24.52 3.97
CA ILE A 199 -13.07 23.29 4.25
C ILE A 199 -11.61 23.65 4.43
N VAL A 200 -11.10 23.49 5.65
CA VAL A 200 -9.69 23.68 5.96
C VAL A 200 -9.06 22.29 6.11
N LEU A 201 -8.21 21.92 5.15
CA LEU A 201 -7.41 20.70 5.19
C LEU A 201 -5.96 21.06 5.47
N ASP A 202 -5.34 20.38 6.43
CA ASP A 202 -3.89 20.50 6.65
C ASP A 202 -3.16 20.09 5.37
N LYS A 203 -2.22 20.95 4.92
CA LYS A 203 -1.40 20.71 3.72
C LYS A 203 -0.66 19.37 3.78
N ASN A 204 -0.28 18.92 4.98
CA ASN A 204 0.39 17.62 5.17
C ASN A 204 -0.53 16.42 4.86
N LEU A 205 -1.85 16.60 4.99
CA LEU A 205 -2.85 15.55 4.75
C LEU A 205 -3.35 15.50 3.30
N VAL A 206 -2.98 16.47 2.45
CA VAL A 206 -3.43 16.53 1.05
C VAL A 206 -3.00 15.28 0.29
N GLN A 207 -1.76 14.84 0.48
CA GLN A 207 -1.27 13.61 -0.15
C GLN A 207 -2.03 12.39 0.39
N HIS A 208 -2.25 12.30 1.70
CA HIS A 208 -2.94 11.19 2.34
C HIS A 208 -4.38 11.03 1.79
N VAL A 209 -5.09 12.15 1.60
CA VAL A 209 -6.42 12.14 0.97
C VAL A 209 -6.33 11.65 -0.48
N GLN A 210 -5.36 12.11 -1.26
CA GLN A 210 -5.20 11.68 -2.65
C GLN A 210 -5.02 10.16 -2.75
N GLU A 211 -4.20 9.58 -1.89
CA GLU A 211 -3.92 8.14 -1.85
C GLU A 211 -5.18 7.32 -1.56
N GLU A 212 -5.97 7.75 -0.59
CA GLU A 212 -7.26 7.10 -0.28
C GLU A 212 -8.27 7.21 -1.43
N LEU A 213 -8.27 8.30 -2.21
CA LEU A 213 -9.08 8.42 -3.42
C LEU A 213 -8.60 7.49 -4.54
N ASN A 214 -7.28 7.31 -4.67
CA ASN A 214 -6.70 6.39 -5.66
C ASN A 214 -7.01 4.93 -5.30
N LEU A 215 -6.87 4.59 -4.02
CA LEU A 215 -7.25 3.30 -3.46
C LEU A 215 -8.72 3.00 -3.78
N ALA A 216 -9.64 3.94 -3.52
CA ALA A 216 -11.07 3.76 -3.79
C ALA A 216 -11.40 3.53 -5.27
N PHE A 217 -10.67 4.19 -6.19
CA PHE A 217 -10.84 3.98 -7.63
C PHE A 217 -10.30 2.63 -8.10
N ALA A 218 -9.37 2.04 -7.35
CA ALA A 218 -8.72 0.77 -7.59
C ALA A 218 -8.07 0.66 -8.98
N TYR A 219 -7.14 1.56 -9.28
CA TYR A 219 -6.30 1.46 -10.47
C TYR A 219 -4.82 1.68 -10.14
N HIS A 220 -4.02 0.62 -10.33
CA HIS A 220 -2.56 0.66 -10.38
C HIS A 220 -1.87 1.48 -9.26
N GLU A 221 -2.12 1.17 -7.98
CA GLU A 221 -1.33 1.79 -6.90
C GLU A 221 -1.28 1.09 -5.53
N MET A 222 -2.43 0.78 -4.89
CA MET A 222 -2.48 0.60 -3.42
C MET A 222 -3.31 -0.59 -2.98
N THR A 223 -2.80 -1.47 -2.12
CA THR A 223 -3.48 -2.76 -1.84
C THR A 223 -3.68 -3.06 -0.36
N SER A 224 -3.60 -2.07 0.53
CA SER A 224 -3.57 -2.34 1.98
C SER A 224 -4.85 -3.01 2.52
N LEU A 225 -6.00 -2.88 1.84
CA LEU A 225 -7.27 -3.44 2.29
C LEU A 225 -7.28 -4.98 2.36
N GLN A 226 -6.45 -5.65 1.56
CA GLN A 226 -6.39 -7.09 1.48
C GLN A 226 -5.26 -7.70 2.33
N SER A 227 -4.65 -6.89 3.20
CA SER A 227 -3.47 -7.29 3.97
C SER A 227 -3.61 -8.57 4.78
N GLU A 228 -4.82 -8.90 5.24
CA GLU A 228 -5.08 -10.15 5.97
C GLU A 228 -4.73 -11.38 5.11
N GLN A 229 -4.97 -11.31 3.80
CA GLN A 229 -4.60 -12.37 2.86
C GLN A 229 -3.09 -12.45 2.69
N PHE A 230 -2.38 -11.33 2.80
CA PHE A 230 -0.92 -11.26 2.68
C PHE A 230 -0.26 -12.02 3.84
N PHE A 231 -0.71 -11.75 5.06
CA PHE A 231 -0.14 -12.40 6.23
C PHE A 231 -0.51 -13.87 6.30
N LYS A 232 -1.73 -14.26 5.90
CA LYS A 232 -2.08 -15.69 5.76
C LYS A 232 -1.18 -16.41 4.77
N TRP A 233 -0.86 -15.77 3.63
CA TRP A 233 0.08 -16.31 2.66
C TRP A 233 1.48 -16.46 3.24
N PHE A 234 2.00 -15.44 3.93
CA PHE A 234 3.30 -15.57 4.59
C PHE A 234 3.30 -16.67 5.65
N GLU A 235 2.26 -16.74 6.48
CA GLU A 235 2.12 -17.73 7.54
C GLU A 235 2.02 -19.16 7.04
N SER A 236 1.31 -19.42 5.94
CA SER A 236 1.24 -20.76 5.33
C SER A 236 2.56 -21.24 4.75
N HIS A 237 3.53 -20.34 4.55
CA HIS A 237 4.84 -20.61 3.95
C HIS A 237 6.01 -20.40 4.90
N MET A 238 5.75 -20.17 6.19
CA MET A 238 6.78 -20.22 7.22
C MET A 238 7.16 -21.67 7.48
N LYS A 239 8.43 -22.01 7.25
CA LYS A 239 9.03 -23.31 7.60
C LYS A 239 9.81 -23.20 8.91
#